data_AF-K1SZL8-F1
#
_entry.id   AF-K1SZL8-F1
#
_cell.length_a   1.000
_cell.length_b   1.000
_cell.length_c   1.000
_cell.angle_alpha   90.00
_cell.angle_beta   90.00
_cell.angle_gamma   90.00
#
_symmetry.space_group_name_H-M   'P 1'
#
loop_
_entity.id
_entity.type
_entity.pdbx_description
1 polymer ?
#
loop_
_entity_poly.entity_id
_entity_poly.type
_entity_poly.pdbx_seq_one_letter_code
_entity_poly.pdbx_strand_id
1 'polypeptide(L)' 'MDIKNIKKEWNATILDILKAFIEICNKYHLRYYCCAGTAIGAARHHGMIPWDDDIDVLMPRPDYDR' A
#
# COMPACT_ATOMS: atom_id res chain seq x y z
N MET A 1 11.27 -5.37 20.83
CA MET A 1 11.15 -5.69 19.39
C MET A 1 12.17 -6.77 19.08
N ASP A 2 11.72 -7.93 18.58
CA ASP A 2 12.64 -8.99 18.16
C ASP A 2 13.11 -8.69 16.74
N ILE A 3 14.42 -8.52 16.55
CA ILE A 3 15.03 -8.23 15.23
C ILE A 3 14.62 -9.30 14.20
N LYS A 4 14.38 -10.55 14.62
CA LYS A 4 13.96 -11.63 13.71
C LYS A 4 12.58 -11.41 13.11
N ASN A 5 11.71 -10.65 13.78
CA ASN A 5 10.32 -10.44 13.38
C ASN A 5 10.03 -9.02 12.90
N ILE A 6 11.00 -8.10 13.00
CA ILE A 6 10.80 -6.67 12.72
C ILE A 6 10.19 -6.42 11.35
N LYS A 7 10.62 -7.16 10.33
CA LYS A 7 10.09 -7.03 8.97
C LYS A 7 8.62 -7.40 8.87
N LYS A 8 8.19 -8.45 9.58
CA LYS A 8 6.78 -8.86 9.59
C LYS A 8 5.92 -7.81 10.28
N GLU A 9 6.41 -7.25 11.38
CA GLU A 9 5.74 -6.16 12.10
C GLU A 9 5.63 -4.91 11.22
N TRP A 10 6.71 -4.52 10.54
CA TRP A 10 6.72 -3.38 9.60
C TRP A 10 5.74 -3.58 8.45
N ASN A 11 5.78 -4.74 7.78
CA ASN A 11 4.86 -5.03 6.68
C ASN A 11 3.39 -5.01 7.16
N ALA A 12 3.10 -5.50 8.36
CA ALA A 12 1.77 -5.40 8.94
C ALA A 12 1.34 -3.94 9.13
N THR A 13 2.22 -3.10 9.68
CA THR A 13 1.97 -1.65 9.84
C THR A 13 1.75 -0.96 8.49
N ILE A 14 2.58 -1.25 7.48
CA ILE A 14 2.46 -0.67 6.14
C ILE A 14 1.11 -1.07 5.51
N LEU A 15 0.69 -2.33 5.65
CA LEU A 15 -0.61 -2.79 5.17
C LEU A 15 -1.79 -2.11 5.89
N ASP A 16 -1.67 -1.85 7.19
CA ASP A 16 -2.71 -1.13 7.94
C ASP A 16 -2.80 0.35 7.51
N ILE A 17 -1.66 0.97 7.17
CA ILE A 17 -1.63 2.31 6.56
C ILE A 17 -2.34 2.29 5.19
N LEU A 18 -2.05 1.31 4.33
CA LEU A 18 -2.74 1.17 3.04
C LEU A 18 -4.25 0.98 3.23
N LYS A 19 -4.70 0.14 4.17
CA LYS A 19 -6.13 -0.03 4.46
C LYS A 19 -6.77 1.30 4.88
N ALA A 20 -6.12 2.05 5.77
CA ALA A 20 -6.62 3.36 6.19
C ALA A 20 -6.72 4.34 5.02
N PHE A 21 -5.71 4.36 4.14
CA PHE A 21 -5.73 5.15 2.90
C PHE A 21 -6.88 4.75 1.97
N ILE A 22 -7.13 3.45 1.80
CA ILE A 22 -8.23 2.92 0.98
C ILE A 22 -9.58 3.33 1.55
N GLU A 23 -9.77 3.26 2.88
CA GLU A 23 -11.00 3.70 3.54
C GLU A 23 -11.26 5.19 3.31
N ILE A 24 -10.21 6.03 3.35
CA ILE A 24 -10.31 7.46 3.01
C ILE A 24 -10.74 7.61 1.55
N CYS A 25 -10.09 6.91 0.61
CA CYS A 25 -10.43 6.99 -0.81
C CYS A 25 -11.88 6.56 -1.07
N ASN A 26 -12.33 5.47 -0.45
CA ASN A 26 -13.70 4.98 -0.56
C ASN A 26 -14.71 5.99 -0.01
N LYS A 27 -14.45 6.56 1.16
CA LYS A 27 -15.32 7.54 1.83
C LYS A 27 -15.52 8.81 0.99
N TYR A 28 -14.48 9.28 0.32
CA TYR A 28 -14.51 10.52 -0.46
C TYR A 28 -14.67 10.31 -1.96
N HIS A 29 -14.89 9.06 -2.40
CA HIS A 29 -14.98 8.67 -3.80
C HIS A 29 -13.77 9.17 -4.60
N LEU A 30 -12.57 8.90 -4.09
CA LEU A 30 -11.29 9.23 -4.72
C LEU A 30 -10.73 8.00 -5.44
N ARG A 31 -10.29 8.20 -6.67
CA ARG A 31 -9.61 7.14 -7.42
C ARG A 31 -8.15 7.05 -6.99
N TYR A 32 -7.67 5.82 -6.82
CA TYR A 32 -6.27 5.50 -6.63
C TYR A 32 -5.95 4.21 -7.39
N TYR A 33 -4.68 3.96 -7.65
CA TYR A 33 -4.19 2.74 -8.27
C TYR A 33 -2.88 2.33 -7.61
N CYS A 34 -2.68 1.04 -7.36
CA CYS A 34 -1.36 0.53 -7.04
C CYS A 34 -0.42 0.76 -8.22
N CYS A 35 0.84 1.05 -7.97
CA CYS A 35 1.84 1.23 -9.02
C CYS A 35 3.19 0.59 -8.65
N ALA A 36 4.14 0.64 -9.59
CA ALA A 36 5.51 0.13 -9.41
C ALA A 36 5.58 -1.27 -8.74
N GLY A 37 6.39 -1.42 -7.70
CA GLY A 37 6.58 -2.66 -6.96
C GLY A 37 5.29 -3.19 -6.34
N THR A 38 4.43 -2.30 -5.84
CA THR A 38 3.14 -2.66 -5.25
C THR A 38 2.20 -3.31 -6.27
N ALA A 39 2.07 -2.76 -7.49
CA ALA A 39 1.24 -3.35 -8.54
C ALA A 39 1.77 -4.72 -8.98
N ILE A 40 3.09 -4.85 -9.12
CA ILE A 40 3.74 -6.11 -9.48
C ILE A 40 3.55 -7.15 -8.38
N GLY A 41 3.72 -6.77 -7.11
CA GLY A 41 3.50 -7.62 -5.95
C GLY A 41 2.07 -8.14 -5.92
N ALA A 42 1.09 -7.25 -6.04
CA ALA A 42 -0.32 -7.63 -6.05
C ALA A 42 -0.64 -8.66 -7.16
N ALA A 43 -0.12 -8.46 -8.37
CA ALA A 43 -0.37 -9.34 -9.50
C ALA A 43 0.42 -10.68 -9.46
N ARG A 44 1.69 -10.64 -9.05
CA ARG A 44 2.61 -11.80 -9.11
C ARG A 44 2.66 -12.60 -7.81
N HIS A 45 2.69 -11.93 -6.68
CA HIS A 45 2.88 -12.53 -5.35
C HIS A 45 1.58 -12.61 -4.54
N HIS A 46 0.48 -12.06 -5.06
CA HIS A 46 -0.80 -11.93 -4.34
C HIS A 46 -0.65 -11.20 -2.99
N GLY A 47 0.26 -10.23 -2.95
CA GLY A 47 0.65 -9.50 -1.75
C GLY A 47 1.88 -8.63 -2.00
N MET A 48 2.50 -8.09 -0.95
CA MET A 48 3.76 -7.34 -1.10
C MET A 48 4.87 -8.25 -1.63
N ILE A 49 5.81 -7.67 -2.39
CA ILE A 49 7.01 -8.40 -2.81
C ILE A 49 7.81 -8.77 -1.54
N PRO A 50 8.33 -10.01 -1.41
CA PRO A 50 8.93 -10.45 -0.15
C PRO A 50 10.13 -9.63 0.34
N TRP A 51 10.75 -8.83 -0.53
CA TRP A 51 11.86 -7.93 -0.22
C TRP A 51 11.53 -6.45 -0.33
N ASP A 52 10.29 -6.07 -0.66
CA ASP A 52 9.83 -4.68 -0.54
C ASP A 52 9.80 -4.24 0.93
N ASP A 53 9.93 -2.93 1.11
CA ASP A 53 9.85 -2.22 2.38
C ASP A 53 8.87 -1.04 2.35
N ASP A 54 8.16 -0.81 1.24
CA ASP A 54 7.17 0.26 1.08
C ASP A 54 5.93 -0.17 0.25
N ILE A 55 5.00 0.77 0.09
CA ILE A 55 3.83 0.64 -0.79
C ILE A 55 3.66 1.95 -1.57
N ASP A 56 3.53 1.84 -2.88
CA ASP A 56 3.31 2.94 -3.81
C ASP A 56 1.88 2.92 -4.38
N VAL A 57 1.23 4.07 -4.30
CA VAL A 57 -0.05 4.34 -4.96
C VAL A 57 0.04 5.62 -5.80
N LEU A 58 -0.69 5.66 -6.90
CA LEU A 58 -0.89 6.84 -7.70
C LEU A 58 -2.36 7.27 -7.67
N MET A 59 -2.59 8.57 -7.78
CA MET A 59 -3.91 9.17 -7.86
C MET A 59 -4.00 10.04 -9.11
N PRO A 60 -5.13 10.01 -9.86
CA PRO A 60 -5.38 11.00 -10.89
C PRO A 60 -5.31 12.41 -10.30
N ARG A 61 -4.77 13.36 -11.05
CA ARG A 61 -4.57 14.73 -10.56
C ARG A 61 -5.84 15.38 -9.98
N PRO A 62 -7.02 15.25 -10.63
CA PRO A 62 -8.25 15.78 -10.06
C PRO A 62 -8.69 15.13 -8.75
N ASP A 63 -8.28 13.90 -8.46
CA ASP A 63 -8.59 13.24 -7.18
C ASP A 63 -7.59 13.62 -6.09
N TYR A 64 -6.32 13.86 -6.44
CA TYR A 64 -5.31 14.31 -5.48
C TYR A 64 -5.55 15.74 -4.99
N ASP A 65 -6.04 16.63 -5.86
CA ASP A 65 -6.24 18.06 -5.52
C ASP A 65 -7.53 18.32 -4.70
N ARG A 66 -8.21 17.27 -4.21
CA ARG A 66 -9.48 17.34 -3.48
C ARG A 66 -9.32 17.29 -1.96
#